data_AF-A0A812KXI7-F1
#
_entry.id   AF-A0A812KXI7-F1
#
_cell.length_a   1.000
_cell.length_b   1.000
_cell.length_c   1.000
_cell.angle_alpha   90.00
_cell.angle_beta   90.00
_cell.angle_gamma   90.00
#
_symmetry.space_group_name_H-M   'P 1'
#
loop_
_entity.id
_entity.type
_entity.pdbx_description
1 polymer ?
#
loop_
_entity_poly.entity_id
_entity_poly.type
_entity_poly.pdbx_seq_one_letter_code
_entity_poly.pdbx_strand_id
1 'polypeptide(L)'
;MEFRNYVLLELCWLHFEKHLVTTHGQDRRQASARLSGHKKAFHNQAAVSSLEALIDKLDEASADCLQMEFRFLQNTMERPLRRNDIAWILSTGSQWGPSKQLTLQCLCRLVFRTLSANMASLHMAQTLARIIHDRALPLWYHPTFVALLPLVPKNDVGRLQDWYANYVFQSRSHHALLYGQQPAEAEPNQDVQPPSDTGAGSSTDGPRQDQAMVEIPFPAIEEATHTSSAPSSSSRNNAGAAP
;
A
#
# COMPACT_ATOMS: atom_id res chain seq x y z
N MET A 1 17.92 -2.15 7.32
CA MET A 1 16.92 -1.27 7.98
C MET A 1 15.52 -1.85 7.76
N GLU A 2 14.79 -2.08 8.84
CA GLU A 2 13.39 -2.55 8.83
C GLU A 2 12.49 -1.58 8.05
N PHE A 3 11.52 -2.11 7.30
CA PHE A 3 10.60 -1.32 6.45
C PHE A 3 9.98 -0.14 7.19
N ARG A 4 9.49 -0.40 8.41
CA ARG A 4 8.85 0.58 9.27
C ARG A 4 9.78 1.75 9.64
N ASN A 5 10.97 1.45 10.14
CA ASN A 5 11.95 2.47 10.51
C ASN A 5 12.32 3.35 9.31
N TYR A 6 12.46 2.74 8.13
CA TYR A 6 12.76 3.46 6.90
C TYR A 6 11.64 4.46 6.54
N VAL A 7 10.37 4.03 6.58
CA VAL A 7 9.23 4.91 6.27
C VAL A 7 9.14 6.10 7.24
N LEU A 8 9.31 5.85 8.55
CA LEU A 8 9.31 6.92 9.56
C LEU A 8 10.46 7.90 9.36
N LEU A 9 11.64 7.37 9.03
CA LEU A 9 12.82 8.19 8.77
C LEU A 9 12.64 9.08 7.53
N GLU A 10 12.03 8.55 6.46
CA GLU A 10 11.71 9.33 5.28
C GLU A 10 10.65 10.42 5.55
N LEU A 11 9.67 10.18 6.43
CA LEU A 11 8.74 11.22 6.88
C LEU A 11 9.49 12.39 7.54
N CYS A 12 10.40 12.10 8.46
CA CYS A 12 11.25 13.11 9.11
C CYS A 12 12.01 13.96 8.08
N TRP A 13 12.58 13.31 7.07
CA TRP A 13 13.33 13.99 6.01
C TRP A 13 12.46 14.86 5.11
N LEU A 14 11.23 14.43 4.79
CA LEU A 14 10.28 15.24 4.01
C LEU A 14 9.90 16.54 4.74
N HIS A 15 9.68 16.47 6.06
CA HIS A 15 9.42 17.66 6.88
C HIS A 15 10.61 18.59 6.94
N PHE A 16 11.82 18.04 7.13
CA PHE A 16 13.03 18.85 7.14
C PHE A 16 13.29 19.53 5.80
N GLU A 17 13.13 18.82 4.68
CA GLU A 17 13.25 19.40 3.34
C GLU A 17 12.24 20.52 3.12
N LYS A 18 10.96 20.29 3.50
CA LYS A 18 9.91 21.30 3.43
C LYS A 18 10.33 22.56 4.21
N HIS A 19 10.79 22.41 5.45
CA HIS A 19 11.21 23.51 6.30
C HIS A 19 12.41 24.29 5.70
N LEU A 20 13.42 23.59 5.16
CA LEU A 20 14.55 24.25 4.48
C LEU A 20 14.10 25.12 3.30
N VAL A 21 13.12 24.65 2.53
CA VAL A 21 12.60 25.40 1.37
C VAL A 21 11.71 26.56 1.82
N THR A 22 10.79 26.33 2.77
CA THR A 22 9.78 27.33 3.15
C THR A 22 10.32 28.42 4.07
N THR A 23 11.12 28.05 5.07
CA THR A 23 11.52 28.95 6.15
C THR A 23 12.83 29.66 5.83
N HIS A 24 13.78 28.94 5.25
CA HIS A 24 15.09 29.51 4.89
C HIS A 24 15.15 30.01 3.45
N GLY A 25 14.07 29.88 2.67
CA GLY A 25 14.02 30.30 1.27
C GLY A 25 15.11 29.66 0.41
N GLN A 26 15.61 28.49 0.80
CA GLN A 26 16.71 27.85 0.07
C GLN A 26 16.23 27.38 -1.29
N ASP A 27 17.08 27.57 -2.31
CA ASP A 27 16.85 26.91 -3.60
C ASP A 27 16.75 25.39 -3.39
N ARG A 28 15.80 24.75 -4.07
CA ARG A 28 15.49 23.32 -3.91
C ARG A 28 16.73 22.46 -4.06
N ARG A 29 17.64 22.83 -4.99
CA ARG A 29 18.91 22.11 -5.19
C ARG A 29 19.80 22.14 -3.94
N GLN A 30 19.87 23.29 -3.25
CA GLN A 30 20.66 23.43 -2.03
C GLN A 30 20.02 22.69 -0.86
N ALA A 31 18.69 22.75 -0.73
CA ALA A 31 17.94 21.98 0.25
C ALA A 31 18.18 20.47 0.07
N SER A 32 18.08 19.95 -1.15
CA SER A 32 18.34 18.53 -1.44
C SER A 32 19.80 18.12 -1.20
N ALA A 33 20.78 18.99 -1.46
CA ALA A 33 22.19 18.73 -1.16
C ALA A 33 22.44 18.65 0.36
N ARG A 34 21.89 19.59 1.13
CA ARG A 34 21.95 19.59 2.61
C ARG A 34 21.23 18.38 3.21
N LEU A 35 20.07 18.03 2.66
CA LEU A 35 19.33 16.84 3.04
C LEU A 35 20.15 15.58 2.77
N SER A 36 20.78 15.47 1.60
CA SER A 36 21.62 14.32 1.24
C SER A 36 22.80 14.15 2.19
N GLY A 37 23.42 15.26 2.61
CA GLY A 37 24.47 15.25 3.64
C GLY A 37 23.95 14.71 4.99
N HIS A 38 22.80 15.20 5.44
CA HIS A 38 22.15 14.70 6.66
C HIS A 38 21.77 13.22 6.54
N LYS A 39 21.11 12.81 5.46
CA LYS A 39 20.73 11.41 5.22
C LYS A 39 21.94 10.47 5.29
N LYS A 40 23.10 10.86 4.75
CA LYS A 40 24.34 10.08 4.84
C LYS A 40 24.87 9.99 6.27
N ALA A 41 24.89 11.10 7.00
CA ALA A 41 25.35 11.14 8.38
C ALA A 41 24.48 10.29 9.33
N PHE A 42 23.18 10.22 9.06
CA PHE A 42 22.20 9.55 9.92
C PHE A 42 21.60 8.27 9.30
N HIS A 43 22.26 7.68 8.28
CA HIS A 43 21.69 6.57 7.50
C HIS A 43 21.39 5.30 8.32
N ASN A 44 22.07 5.11 9.45
CA ASN A 44 21.86 3.96 10.35
C ASN A 44 21.10 4.32 11.64
N GLN A 45 20.60 5.54 11.75
CA GLN A 45 19.93 6.00 12.97
C GLN A 45 18.50 5.46 13.05
N ALA A 46 18.03 5.22 14.29
CA ALA A 46 16.63 4.96 14.55
C ALA A 46 15.79 6.20 14.23
N ALA A 47 14.60 6.01 13.64
CA ALA A 47 13.74 7.10 13.22
C ALA A 47 13.32 8.01 14.39
N VAL A 48 13.15 7.45 15.59
CA VAL A 48 12.84 8.21 16.82
C VAL A 48 13.97 9.19 17.17
N SER A 49 15.23 8.76 17.09
CA SER A 49 16.35 9.65 17.37
C SER A 49 16.53 10.73 16.29
N SER A 50 16.17 10.43 15.03
CA SER A 50 16.14 11.45 13.98
C SER A 50 15.00 12.45 14.15
N LEU A 51 13.83 12.01 14.67
CA LEU A 51 12.74 12.89 15.06
C LEU A 51 13.21 13.86 16.15
N GLU A 52 13.79 13.36 17.24
CA GLU A 52 14.32 14.17 18.35
C GLU A 52 15.33 15.22 17.84
N ALA A 53 16.31 14.79 17.03
CA ALA A 53 17.33 15.69 16.50
C ALA A 53 16.81 16.75 15.50
N LEU A 54 15.63 16.52 14.90
CA LEU A 54 15.02 17.45 13.95
C LEU A 54 14.06 18.42 14.61
N ILE A 55 13.35 18.02 15.65
CA ILE A 55 12.42 18.90 16.39
C ILE A 55 13.13 20.18 16.82
N ASP A 56 14.37 20.08 17.33
CA ASP A 56 15.18 21.23 17.76
C ASP A 56 15.60 22.17 16.63
N LYS A 57 15.48 21.73 15.37
CA LYS A 57 15.88 22.49 14.17
C LYS A 57 14.69 23.09 13.42
N LEU A 58 13.48 22.73 13.79
CA LEU A 58 12.24 23.18 13.14
C LEU A 58 11.63 24.35 13.93
N ASP A 59 10.81 25.16 13.27
CA ASP A 59 9.90 26.07 13.97
C ASP A 59 8.81 25.27 14.71
N GLU A 60 8.20 25.88 15.73
CA GLU A 60 7.21 25.25 16.61
C GLU A 60 6.06 24.58 15.82
N ALA A 61 5.49 25.28 14.84
CA ALA A 61 4.38 24.75 14.03
C ALA A 61 4.81 23.55 13.16
N SER A 62 5.99 23.60 12.56
CA SER A 62 6.55 22.49 11.78
C SER A 62 6.91 21.29 12.68
N ALA A 63 7.44 21.54 13.88
CA ALA A 63 7.77 20.50 14.85
C ALA A 63 6.52 19.77 15.34
N ASP A 64 5.47 20.49 15.71
CA ASP A 64 4.18 19.93 16.14
C ASP A 64 3.54 19.08 15.05
N CYS A 65 3.56 19.58 13.81
CA CYS A 65 3.05 18.86 12.66
C CYS A 65 3.81 17.55 12.43
N LEU A 66 5.15 17.59 12.47
CA LEU A 66 5.99 16.39 12.33
C LEU A 66 5.71 15.37 13.45
N GLN A 67 5.65 15.81 14.71
CA GLN A 67 5.39 14.92 15.84
C GLN A 67 4.02 14.23 15.73
N MET A 68 2.98 14.99 15.35
CA MET A 68 1.63 14.46 15.17
C MET A 68 1.60 13.39 14.07
N GLU A 69 2.12 13.70 12.89
CA GLU A 69 2.13 12.76 11.75
C GLU A 69 3.03 11.55 12.02
N PHE A 70 4.18 11.75 12.68
CA PHE A 70 5.08 10.67 13.08
C PHE A 70 4.36 9.71 14.04
N ARG A 71 3.73 10.24 15.09
CA ARG A 71 2.99 9.42 16.07
C ARG A 71 1.84 8.67 15.41
N PHE A 72 1.09 9.34 14.52
CA PHE A 72 0.04 8.69 13.73
C PHE A 72 0.60 7.50 12.93
N LEU A 73 1.67 7.73 12.17
CA LEU A 73 2.22 6.72 11.28
C LEU A 73 2.86 5.57 12.07
N GLN A 74 3.55 5.90 13.16
CA GLN A 74 4.12 4.93 14.11
C GLN A 74 3.04 4.02 14.67
N ASN A 75 1.99 4.59 15.28
CA ASN A 75 0.88 3.83 15.86
C ASN A 75 0.15 2.98 14.81
N THR A 76 0.01 3.50 13.60
CA THR A 76 -0.65 2.78 12.49
C THR A 76 0.17 1.57 12.06
N MET A 77 1.50 1.70 11.97
CA MET A 77 2.39 0.59 11.60
C MET A 77 2.64 -0.41 12.73
N GLU A 78 2.50 0.00 14.00
CA GLU A 78 2.57 -0.88 15.17
C GLU A 78 1.32 -1.73 15.38
N ARG A 79 0.23 -1.42 14.66
CA ARG A 79 -1.03 -2.13 14.80
C ARG A 79 -0.84 -3.62 14.47
N PRO A 80 -1.14 -4.53 15.42
CA PRO A 80 -1.05 -5.95 15.14
C PRO A 80 -2.06 -6.34 14.07
N LEU A 81 -1.64 -7.19 13.15
CA LEU A 81 -2.53 -7.81 12.17
C LEU A 81 -3.47 -8.78 12.91
N ARG A 82 -4.76 -8.69 12.63
CA ARG A 82 -5.72 -9.63 13.23
C ARG A 82 -5.49 -11.01 12.63
N ARG A 83 -5.67 -12.08 13.42
CA ARG A 83 -5.49 -13.46 12.94
C ARG A 83 -6.30 -13.77 11.68
N ASN A 84 -7.54 -13.27 11.62
CA ASN A 84 -8.41 -13.44 10.45
C ASN A 84 -7.87 -12.74 9.20
N ASP A 85 -7.16 -11.62 9.36
CA ASP A 85 -6.53 -10.91 8.25
C ASP A 85 -5.29 -11.66 7.76
N ILE A 86 -4.63 -12.48 8.58
CA ILE A 86 -3.42 -13.23 8.20
C ILE A 86 -3.78 -14.55 7.52
N ALA A 87 -4.86 -15.22 7.95
CA ALA A 87 -5.20 -16.56 7.48
C ALA A 87 -5.43 -16.61 5.95
N TRP A 88 -6.16 -15.64 5.39
CA TRP A 88 -6.36 -15.58 3.94
C TRP A 88 -5.07 -15.18 3.22
N ILE A 89 -4.23 -14.29 3.79
CA ILE A 89 -2.90 -13.93 3.24
C ILE A 89 -2.01 -15.16 3.11
N LEU A 90 -2.03 -16.09 4.06
CA LEU A 90 -1.25 -17.33 3.96
C LEU A 90 -1.71 -18.25 2.82
N SER A 91 -2.95 -18.10 2.36
CA SER A 91 -3.47 -18.78 1.16
C SER A 91 -3.21 -18.01 -0.14
N THR A 92 -2.62 -16.81 -0.06
CA THR A 92 -2.25 -15.98 -1.22
C THR A 92 -0.92 -16.39 -1.82
N GLY A 93 -0.74 -16.16 -3.14
CA GLY A 93 0.44 -16.59 -3.88
C GLY A 93 0.26 -17.92 -4.62
N SER A 94 -0.95 -18.47 -4.63
CA SER A 94 -1.31 -19.54 -5.57
C SER A 94 -1.18 -19.05 -7.02
N GLN A 95 -1.02 -19.97 -7.97
CA GLN A 95 -1.00 -19.66 -9.42
C GLN A 95 -2.25 -18.93 -9.93
N TRP A 96 -3.34 -18.94 -9.15
CA TRP A 96 -4.60 -18.26 -9.44
C TRP A 96 -4.70 -16.86 -8.80
N GLY A 97 -3.71 -16.46 -8.02
CA GLY A 97 -3.71 -15.17 -7.34
C GLY A 97 -3.41 -14.01 -8.31
N PRO A 98 -3.85 -12.78 -7.97
CA PRO A 98 -3.45 -11.58 -8.71
C PRO A 98 -1.93 -11.44 -8.69
N SER A 99 -1.36 -10.92 -9.77
CA SER A 99 0.08 -10.69 -9.88
C SER A 99 0.61 -9.79 -8.75
N LYS A 100 1.90 -9.88 -8.46
CA LYS A 100 2.53 -9.12 -7.38
C LYS A 100 2.37 -7.62 -7.62
N GLN A 101 2.55 -7.20 -8.87
CA GLN A 101 2.42 -5.80 -9.30
C GLN A 101 0.99 -5.30 -9.08
N LEU A 102 -0.02 -6.07 -9.49
CA LEU A 102 -1.42 -5.72 -9.29
C LEU A 102 -1.78 -5.63 -7.80
N THR A 103 -1.30 -6.58 -7.01
CA THR A 103 -1.49 -6.59 -5.55
C THR A 103 -0.86 -5.36 -4.90
N LEU A 104 0.39 -5.06 -5.24
CA LEU A 104 1.12 -3.91 -4.72
C LEU A 104 0.42 -2.60 -5.10
N GLN A 105 0.01 -2.44 -6.37
CA GLN A 105 -0.73 -1.27 -6.84
C GLN A 105 -2.02 -1.07 -6.04
N CYS A 106 -2.79 -2.13 -5.82
CA CYS A 106 -4.02 -2.07 -5.03
C CYS A 106 -3.76 -1.63 -3.59
N LEU A 107 -2.78 -2.25 -2.93
CA LEU A 107 -2.38 -1.89 -1.57
C LEU A 107 -1.89 -0.43 -1.49
N CYS A 108 -1.00 -0.01 -2.38
CA CYS A 108 -0.44 1.35 -2.38
C CYS A 108 -1.51 2.43 -2.58
N ARG A 109 -2.56 2.17 -3.36
CA ARG A 109 -3.71 3.08 -3.47
C ARG A 109 -4.47 3.23 -2.14
N LEU A 110 -4.70 2.14 -1.43
CA LEU A 110 -5.35 2.18 -0.12
C LEU A 110 -4.47 2.86 0.93
N VAL A 111 -3.16 2.59 0.90
CA VAL A 111 -2.18 3.28 1.75
C VAL A 111 -2.17 4.77 1.47
N PHE A 112 -2.12 5.18 0.19
CA PHE A 112 -2.17 6.60 -0.18
C PHE A 112 -3.40 7.29 0.40
N ARG A 113 -4.58 6.64 0.38
CA ARG A 113 -5.80 7.20 0.97
C ARG A 113 -5.68 7.40 2.49
N THR A 114 -5.03 6.47 3.19
CA THR A 114 -4.73 6.65 4.62
C THR A 114 -3.81 7.84 4.84
N LEU A 115 -2.74 7.97 4.04
CA LEU A 115 -1.78 9.07 4.19
C LEU A 115 -2.42 10.42 3.85
N SER A 116 -3.18 10.52 2.76
CA SER A 116 -3.82 11.76 2.33
C SER A 116 -4.87 12.27 3.32
N ALA A 117 -5.54 11.36 4.05
CA ALA A 117 -6.51 11.72 5.08
C ALA A 117 -5.89 12.18 6.41
N ASN A 118 -4.61 11.88 6.67
CA ASN A 118 -3.97 12.10 7.97
C ASN A 118 -2.72 13.00 7.92
N MET A 119 -2.32 13.47 6.74
CA MET A 119 -1.20 14.38 6.56
C MET A 119 -1.67 15.79 6.23
N ALA A 120 -0.92 16.79 6.69
CA ALA A 120 -1.20 18.20 6.44
C ALA A 120 -0.98 18.61 4.98
N SER A 121 -0.23 17.83 4.20
CA SER A 121 0.06 18.13 2.79
C SER A 121 -0.18 16.92 1.89
N LEU A 122 -1.04 17.09 0.90
CA LEU A 122 -1.29 16.09 -0.14
C LEU A 122 -0.01 15.72 -0.90
N HIS A 123 0.85 16.71 -1.17
CA HIS A 123 2.13 16.47 -1.85
C HIS A 123 3.05 15.57 -1.03
N MET A 124 3.05 15.74 0.29
CA MET A 124 3.84 14.90 1.20
C MET A 124 3.28 13.48 1.29
N ALA A 125 1.95 13.35 1.33
CA ALA A 125 1.28 12.04 1.25
C ALA A 125 1.60 11.30 -0.05
N GLN A 126 1.58 11.99 -1.19
CA GLN A 126 1.95 11.40 -2.49
C GLN A 126 3.41 10.95 -2.51
N THR A 127 4.31 11.79 -2.01
CA THR A 127 5.75 11.50 -1.99
C THR A 127 6.05 10.31 -1.09
N LEU A 128 5.46 10.28 0.12
CA LEU A 128 5.65 9.15 1.03
C LEU A 128 5.00 7.87 0.50
N ALA A 129 3.83 7.95 -0.15
CA ALA A 129 3.20 6.79 -0.79
C ALA A 129 4.10 6.19 -1.88
N ARG A 130 4.77 7.03 -2.68
CA ARG A 130 5.75 6.59 -3.67
C ARG A 130 6.95 5.91 -3.03
N ILE A 131 7.51 6.50 -1.97
CA ILE A 131 8.63 5.92 -1.21
C ILE A 131 8.24 4.55 -0.64
N ILE A 132 7.03 4.44 -0.08
CA ILE A 132 6.47 3.18 0.44
C ILE A 132 6.34 2.15 -0.69
N HIS A 133 5.80 2.53 -1.85
CA HIS A 133 5.72 1.67 -3.02
C HIS A 133 7.10 1.14 -3.44
N ASP A 134 8.07 2.04 -3.61
CA ASP A 134 9.42 1.68 -4.07
C ASP A 134 10.13 0.79 -3.05
N ARG A 135 9.89 1.01 -1.76
CA ARG A 135 10.42 0.18 -0.68
C ARG A 135 9.73 -1.17 -0.55
N ALA A 136 8.46 -1.26 -0.94
CA ALA A 136 7.68 -2.49 -0.95
C ALA A 136 7.92 -3.34 -2.22
N LEU A 137 8.35 -2.73 -3.32
CA LEU A 137 8.65 -3.41 -4.59
C LEU A 137 9.56 -4.65 -4.46
N PRO A 138 10.66 -4.66 -3.68
CA PRO A 138 11.49 -5.86 -3.52
C PRO A 138 10.87 -6.93 -2.61
N LEU A 139 9.83 -6.61 -1.83
CA LEU A 139 9.21 -7.56 -0.90
C LEU A 139 8.49 -8.68 -1.67
N TRP A 140 8.54 -9.90 -1.13
CA TRP A 140 7.74 -11.01 -1.64
C TRP A 140 6.26 -10.83 -1.24
N TYR A 141 5.34 -11.62 -1.79
CA TYR A 141 3.89 -11.46 -1.56
C TYR A 141 3.51 -11.29 -0.08
N HIS A 142 3.86 -12.29 0.75
CA HIS A 142 3.50 -12.27 2.15
C HIS A 142 4.16 -11.09 2.92
N PRO A 143 5.48 -10.85 2.81
CA PRO A 143 6.11 -9.66 3.39
C PRO A 143 5.48 -8.33 2.94
N THR A 144 4.97 -8.23 1.71
CA THR A 144 4.28 -7.03 1.22
C THR A 144 3.02 -6.75 2.02
N PHE A 145 2.18 -7.76 2.25
CA PHE A 145 1.00 -7.59 3.08
C PHE A 145 1.36 -7.29 4.53
N VAL A 146 2.34 -7.99 5.11
CA VAL A 146 2.76 -7.74 6.49
C VAL A 146 3.21 -6.29 6.68
N ALA A 147 3.91 -5.73 5.70
CA ALA A 147 4.38 -4.35 5.73
C ALA A 147 3.26 -3.31 5.49
N LEU A 148 2.34 -3.56 4.55
CA LEU A 148 1.39 -2.56 4.06
C LEU A 148 -0.01 -2.64 4.68
N LEU A 149 -0.47 -3.82 5.11
CA LEU A 149 -1.81 -4.00 5.66
C LEU A 149 -2.09 -3.15 6.94
N PRO A 150 -1.11 -2.89 7.83
CA PRO A 150 -1.31 -1.96 8.94
C PRO A 150 -1.71 -0.55 8.49
N LEU A 151 -1.20 -0.11 7.33
CA LEU A 151 -1.47 1.18 6.72
C LEU A 151 -2.78 1.22 5.91
N VAL A 152 -3.43 0.07 5.69
CA VAL A 152 -4.73 0.01 5.02
C VAL A 152 -5.84 0.45 5.99
N PRO A 153 -6.80 1.29 5.54
CA PRO A 153 -7.97 1.67 6.34
C PRO A 153 -8.71 0.43 6.83
N LYS A 154 -9.09 0.40 8.12
CA LYS A 154 -9.74 -0.78 8.72
C LYS A 154 -11.00 -1.22 7.98
N ASN A 155 -11.77 -0.25 7.50
CA ASN A 155 -13.04 -0.50 6.80
C ASN A 155 -12.85 -1.09 5.39
N ASP A 156 -11.63 -1.06 4.86
CA ASP A 156 -11.31 -1.51 3.51
C ASP A 156 -10.65 -2.89 3.48
N VAL A 157 -10.24 -3.42 4.63
CA VAL A 157 -9.60 -4.75 4.70
C VAL A 157 -10.56 -5.83 4.21
N GLY A 158 -11.84 -5.76 4.57
CA GLY A 158 -12.86 -6.69 4.04
C GLY A 158 -13.04 -6.56 2.52
N ARG A 159 -13.13 -5.33 2.01
CA ARG A 159 -13.22 -5.10 0.55
C ARG A 159 -12.01 -5.62 -0.22
N LEU A 160 -10.81 -5.52 0.38
CA LEU A 160 -9.58 -6.07 -0.17
C LEU A 160 -9.62 -7.60 -0.21
N GLN A 161 -10.12 -8.23 0.86
CA GLN A 161 -10.33 -9.68 0.94
C GLN A 161 -11.31 -10.16 -0.15
N ASP A 162 -12.46 -9.49 -0.28
CA ASP A 162 -13.47 -9.80 -1.27
C ASP A 162 -12.93 -9.65 -2.69
N TRP A 163 -12.21 -8.55 -2.97
CA TRP A 163 -11.55 -8.34 -4.25
C TRP A 163 -10.57 -9.46 -4.59
N TYR A 164 -9.72 -9.86 -3.63
CA TYR A 164 -8.76 -10.93 -3.84
C TYR A 164 -9.45 -12.28 -4.10
N ALA A 165 -10.47 -12.62 -3.30
CA ALA A 165 -11.23 -13.85 -3.44
C ALA A 165 -11.95 -13.92 -4.80
N ASN A 166 -12.57 -12.81 -5.22
CA ASN A 166 -13.22 -12.70 -6.52
C ASN A 166 -12.22 -12.86 -7.67
N TYR A 167 -11.03 -12.25 -7.56
CA TYR A 167 -9.96 -12.43 -8.55
C TYR A 167 -9.61 -13.91 -8.70
N VAL A 168 -9.30 -14.59 -7.59
CA VAL A 168 -8.93 -16.01 -7.59
C VAL A 168 -10.05 -16.88 -8.17
N PHE A 169 -11.31 -16.61 -7.81
CA PHE A 169 -12.46 -17.33 -8.32
C PHE A 169 -12.58 -17.18 -9.84
N GLN A 170 -12.44 -15.96 -10.37
CA GLN A 170 -12.50 -15.70 -11.80
C GLN A 170 -11.32 -16.35 -12.53
N SER A 171 -10.10 -16.22 -12.02
CA SER A 171 -8.92 -16.86 -12.62
C SER A 171 -9.05 -18.40 -12.70
N ARG A 172 -9.58 -19.03 -11.64
CA ARG A 172 -9.87 -20.47 -11.65
C ARG A 172 -10.94 -20.85 -12.66
N SER A 173 -12.02 -20.07 -12.72
CA SER A 173 -13.13 -20.31 -13.66
C SER A 173 -12.66 -20.19 -15.11
N HIS A 174 -11.87 -19.17 -15.43
CA HIS A 174 -11.30 -18.98 -16.76
C HIS A 174 -10.36 -20.12 -17.14
N HIS A 175 -9.51 -20.58 -16.21
CA HIS A 175 -8.66 -21.73 -16.48
C HIS A 175 -9.46 -23.03 -16.65
N ALA A 176 -10.52 -23.25 -15.87
CA ALA A 176 -11.40 -24.39 -16.07
C ALA A 176 -12.11 -24.36 -17.44
N LEU A 177 -12.40 -23.18 -17.99
CA LEU A 177 -12.98 -23.04 -19.34
C LEU A 177 -11.95 -23.22 -20.45
N LEU A 178 -10.71 -22.77 -20.24
CA LEU A 178 -9.62 -22.88 -21.22
C LEU A 178 -8.96 -24.26 -21.22
N TYR A 179 -9.00 -24.98 -20.09
CA TYR A 179 -8.25 -26.22 -19.87
C TYR A 179 -9.07 -27.35 -19.19
N GLY A 180 -10.36 -27.17 -18.92
CA GLY A 180 -11.25 -28.22 -18.41
C GLY A 180 -12.29 -28.63 -19.46
N GLN A 181 -12.61 -29.89 -19.71
CA GLN A 181 -12.15 -31.16 -19.15
C GLN A 181 -11.52 -31.98 -20.29
N GLN A 182 -10.31 -32.50 -20.12
CA GLN A 182 -10.00 -33.77 -20.79
C GLN A 182 -10.89 -34.80 -20.05
N PRO A 183 -11.89 -35.43 -20.68
CA PRO A 183 -12.57 -36.54 -20.02
C PRO A 183 -11.45 -37.51 -19.63
N ALA A 184 -11.43 -37.93 -18.38
CA ALA A 184 -10.70 -39.13 -18.01
C ALA A 184 -11.21 -40.21 -18.98
N GLU A 185 -10.40 -40.53 -19.98
CA GLU A 185 -10.70 -41.60 -20.91
C GLU A 185 -10.99 -42.82 -20.05
N ALA A 186 -12.17 -43.39 -20.28
CA ALA A 186 -12.66 -44.57 -19.63
C ALA A 186 -11.54 -45.59 -19.46
N GLU A 187 -11.34 -46.11 -18.25
CA GLU A 187 -10.57 -47.32 -18.07
C GLU A 187 -11.13 -48.39 -19.01
N PRO A 188 -10.37 -48.89 -20.00
CA PRO A 188 -10.61 -50.22 -20.51
C PRO A 188 -10.00 -51.14 -19.47
N ASN A 189 -10.88 -51.76 -18.68
CA ASN A 189 -10.54 -52.96 -17.95
C ASN A 189 -9.98 -53.98 -18.97
N GLN A 190 -8.67 -54.19 -18.99
CA GLN A 190 -8.06 -55.45 -19.42
C GLN A 190 -6.59 -55.52 -18.99
N ASP A 191 -6.34 -56.57 -18.23
CA ASP A 191 -5.06 -57.05 -17.73
C ASP A 191 -3.94 -57.05 -18.78
N VAL A 192 -2.71 -56.76 -18.33
CA VAL A 192 -1.49 -57.59 -18.46
C VAL A 192 -0.25 -56.74 -18.12
N GLN A 193 0.57 -57.25 -17.20
CA GLN A 193 1.81 -56.67 -16.65
C GLN A 193 3.06 -57.02 -17.53
N PRO A 194 4.31 -56.58 -17.21
CA PRO A 194 5.25 -55.82 -18.08
C PRO A 194 6.50 -56.68 -18.47
N PRO A 195 7.75 -56.19 -18.69
CA PRO A 195 8.31 -54.86 -19.01
C PRO A 195 9.29 -54.85 -20.22
N SER A 196 9.74 -53.68 -20.72
CA SER A 196 11.06 -53.54 -21.40
C SER A 196 11.58 -52.09 -21.38
N ASP A 197 12.91 -52.01 -21.35
CA ASP A 197 13.80 -50.88 -21.11
C ASP A 197 13.83 -49.72 -22.13
N THR A 198 14.43 -48.62 -21.64
CA THR A 198 15.34 -47.65 -22.32
C THR A 198 14.78 -46.65 -23.35
N GLY A 199 15.16 -45.37 -23.13
CA GLY A 199 15.71 -44.55 -24.21
C GLY A 199 15.10 -43.16 -24.44
N ALA A 200 15.74 -42.16 -23.84
CA ALA A 200 16.07 -40.84 -24.40
C ALA A 200 15.07 -40.06 -25.29
N GLY A 201 14.69 -38.88 -24.77
CA GLY A 201 14.87 -37.61 -25.48
C GLY A 201 13.79 -37.19 -26.48
N SER A 202 13.05 -36.13 -26.15
CA SER A 202 12.55 -35.18 -27.16
C SER A 202 12.15 -33.86 -26.52
N SER A 203 12.85 -32.80 -26.95
CA SER A 203 12.51 -31.40 -26.74
C SER A 203 11.14 -31.09 -27.34
N THR A 204 10.28 -30.40 -26.59
CA THR A 204 9.25 -29.55 -27.19
C THR A 204 9.20 -28.21 -26.48
N ASP A 205 9.62 -27.23 -27.25
CA ASP A 205 9.49 -25.79 -27.05
C ASP A 205 7.98 -25.46 -26.97
N GLY A 206 7.54 -24.92 -25.84
CA GLY A 206 6.15 -24.52 -25.62
C GLY A 206 5.97 -23.03 -25.96
N PRO A 207 4.88 -22.63 -26.65
CA PRO A 207 4.69 -21.26 -27.07
C PRO A 207 4.43 -20.36 -25.84
N ARG A 208 5.10 -19.20 -25.81
CA ARG A 208 4.75 -18.06 -24.94
C ARG A 208 3.28 -17.72 -25.15
N GLN A 209 2.44 -18.08 -24.18
CA GLN A 209 1.07 -17.59 -24.10
C GLN A 209 1.11 -16.19 -23.53
N ASP A 210 0.92 -15.20 -24.40
CA ASP A 210 0.49 -13.86 -24.00
C ASP A 210 -0.91 -14.00 -23.37
N GLN A 211 -0.94 -14.13 -22.04
CA GLN A 211 -2.17 -14.05 -21.26
C GLN A 211 -2.72 -12.63 -21.42
N ALA A 212 -3.83 -12.50 -22.14
CA ALA A 212 -4.66 -11.31 -22.10
C ALA A 212 -5.09 -11.08 -20.63
N MET A 213 -4.41 -10.15 -19.96
CA MET A 213 -4.76 -9.70 -18.62
C MET A 213 -6.19 -9.17 -18.64
N VAL A 214 -7.11 -9.87 -18.00
CA VAL A 214 -8.41 -9.28 -17.62
C VAL A 214 -8.09 -8.25 -16.55
N GLU A 215 -8.10 -6.97 -16.93
CA GLU A 215 -8.19 -5.89 -15.96
C GLU A 215 -9.52 -6.05 -15.23
N ILE A 216 -9.49 -6.62 -14.02
CA ILE A 216 -10.62 -6.53 -13.11
C ILE A 216 -10.47 -5.16 -12.45
N PRO A 217 -11.24 -4.13 -12.87
CA PRO A 217 -11.20 -2.85 -12.19
C PRO A 217 -11.61 -3.09 -10.75
N PHE A 218 -10.76 -2.65 -9.83
CA PHE A 218 -11.17 -2.52 -8.45
C PHE A 218 -12.41 -1.60 -8.41
N PRO A 219 -13.47 -1.94 -7.68
CA PRO A 219 -14.71 -1.17 -7.70
C PRO A 219 -14.42 0.31 -7.44
N ALA A 220 -14.93 1.18 -8.31
CA ALA A 220 -14.86 2.61 -8.13
C ALA A 220 -15.44 2.95 -6.75
N ILE A 221 -14.67 3.70 -5.97
CA ILE A 221 -15.09 4.12 -4.63
C ILE A 221 -15.97 5.34 -4.86
N GLU A 222 -17.27 5.21 -4.62
CA GLU A 222 -18.16 6.35 -4.49
C GLU A 222 -17.57 7.30 -3.44
N GLU A 223 -17.12 8.47 -3.88
CA GLU A 223 -16.81 9.58 -2.99
C GLU A 223 -18.09 9.89 -2.21
N ALA A 224 -18.09 9.59 -0.91
CA ALA A 224 -19.08 10.11 0.01
C ALA A 224 -18.95 11.63 0.02
N THR A 225 -19.66 12.27 -0.90
CA THR A 225 -19.95 13.69 -0.94
C THR A 225 -20.81 14.00 0.27
N HIS A 226 -20.17 14.24 1.42
CA HIS A 226 -20.81 14.97 2.49
C HIS A 226 -20.98 16.42 2.01
N THR A 227 -22.12 16.65 1.37
CA THR A 227 -22.68 17.97 1.09
C THR A 227 -22.90 18.68 2.41
N SER A 228 -21.93 19.51 2.77
CA SER A 228 -22.06 20.55 3.79
C SER A 228 -23.26 21.43 3.44
N SER A 229 -24.36 21.24 4.16
CA SER A 229 -25.55 22.08 4.07
C SER A 229 -25.57 23.01 5.28
N ALA A 230 -25.00 24.19 5.11
CA ALA A 230 -25.35 25.43 5.80
C ALA A 230 -24.86 26.57 4.91
N PRO A 231 -25.64 27.64 4.65
CA PRO A 231 -26.16 28.48 5.74
C PRO A 231 -27.53 29.13 5.46
N SER A 232 -28.19 29.64 6.49
CA SER A 232 -29.18 30.73 6.36
C SER A 232 -29.25 31.50 7.67
N SER A 233 -28.67 32.68 7.64
CA SER A 233 -28.76 33.74 8.65
C SER A 233 -30.13 34.41 8.61
N SER A 234 -30.66 34.78 9.79
CA SER A 234 -31.35 36.06 10.02
C SER A 234 -31.98 36.13 11.42
N SER A 235 -31.52 37.07 12.25
CA SER A 235 -32.40 38.11 12.78
C SER A 235 -31.59 39.17 13.53
N ARG A 236 -31.65 40.39 12.99
CA ARG A 236 -31.28 41.65 13.62
C ARG A 236 -32.33 42.04 14.66
N ASN A 237 -31.83 42.58 15.77
CA ASN A 237 -32.32 43.68 16.60
C ASN A 237 -33.81 44.05 16.53
N ASN A 238 -34.44 44.14 17.70
CA ASN A 238 -35.30 45.29 17.97
C ASN A 238 -35.22 45.76 19.42
N ALA A 239 -35.03 47.07 19.54
CA ALA A 239 -35.03 47.82 20.79
C ALA A 239 -36.47 48.26 21.13
N GLY A 240 -36.78 48.34 22.42
CA GLY A 240 -37.95 49.01 23.00
C GLY A 240 -37.80 48.96 24.53
N ALA A 241 -37.44 50.04 25.22
CA ALA A 241 -38.29 51.17 25.65
C ALA A 241 -39.52 50.68 26.42
N ALA A 242 -39.43 50.61 27.75
CA ALA A 242 -39.98 51.59 28.74
C ALA A 242 -41.20 50.96 29.46
N PRO A 243 -41.75 51.52 30.56
CA PRO A 243 -41.34 52.67 31.39
C PRO A 243 -40.83 52.30 32.79
#